data_AF-A0A3M1JJF7-F1
#
_entry.id   AF-A0A3M1JJF7-F1
#
_cell.length_a   1.000
_cell.length_b   1.000
_cell.length_c   1.000
_cell.angle_alpha   90.00
_cell.angle_beta   90.00
_cell.angle_gamma   90.00
#
_symmetry.space_group_name_H-M   'P 1'
#
loop_
_entity.id
_entity.type
_entity.pdbx_description
1 polymer ?
#
loop_
_entity_poly.entity_id
_entity_poly.type
_entity_poly.pdbx_seq_one_letter_code
_entity_poly.pdbx_strand_id
1 'polypeptide(L)'
;MVKNGQATATGLDRDAAVAKRELNDIFALYSSGRFDEAEARALRLAEEYPQAASVFNLLGAIYAGKGQNNKAIASYVHAITVKPDFAEGHYNLGVLLWKMGMREQAVASYRLALTANPDFAPAHGTLANALRESGQLEEAVESYTRAIGIQPESPELHSNLANALNDLGRFEEGLEACDRALGLAPESAHAHNNRGCSLTGLHRFDEAIAACKRAIDLMPELAEAHLNLGNIHERMNDLDHALKHTEDARRLAPDSPAVALALAVLYRRRGMIREAIDLLKPFADAQLSTDMRGKVHSELGKLYDGARDAAKAFASFTIANDLQAAEAQAAGYDKGRFLDQIARVDRILTQDWSGRFRASLEAARAPDADAPVFLLGFPRSGTTLLDQILDSHPGIQVMEEKPVFDRVIDACVQEGGDYPGGLADMPAEAVLRLRELYFGEVDKHLVREPGTLLVDKLPLHIRHMLLILRLFPRAKFVLALRHPCDVVLSNFMQRFKVNDAMANFFSLEDAAHCYAQVMGHWRNVERALPLDFHTLKYESLIAEFDAEVKGLLDFLGLEWDEAVRGFDSHAKQRGEITTPSYQAVTEPINARARYRWKRYEERFTAVMHHLAPFIEAFGYHEGAEAARGEG
;
A
#
# COMPACT_ATOMS: atom_id res chain seq x y z
N MET A 1 -48.47 -2.79 -58.78
CA MET A 1 -47.10 -2.70 -59.36
C MET A 1 -46.29 -1.74 -58.51
N VAL A 2 -45.26 -2.30 -57.88
CA VAL A 2 -44.27 -1.63 -57.05
C VAL A 2 -43.59 -0.52 -57.85
N LYS A 3 -43.70 0.74 -57.41
CA LYS A 3 -42.80 1.80 -57.89
C LYS A 3 -41.55 1.77 -57.01
N ASN A 4 -40.59 0.94 -57.42
CA ASN A 4 -39.21 1.03 -56.99
C ASN A 4 -38.66 2.35 -57.52
N GLY A 5 -38.63 3.38 -56.67
CA GLY A 5 -37.81 4.56 -56.89
C GLY A 5 -36.37 4.17 -56.62
N GLN A 6 -35.61 3.92 -57.69
CA GLN A 6 -34.15 3.94 -57.62
C GLN A 6 -33.74 5.37 -57.22
N ALA A 7 -33.45 5.58 -55.93
CA ALA A 7 -32.73 6.76 -55.48
C ALA A 7 -31.37 6.73 -56.19
N THR A 8 -31.11 7.71 -57.05
CA THR A 8 -29.81 7.88 -57.69
C THR A 8 -28.76 8.12 -56.61
N ALA A 9 -27.55 7.58 -56.77
CA ALA A 9 -26.44 7.77 -55.82
C ALA A 9 -26.18 9.27 -55.48
N THR A 10 -26.49 10.16 -56.42
CA THR A 10 -26.43 11.63 -56.26
C THR A 10 -27.51 12.24 -55.36
N GLY A 11 -28.66 11.57 -55.17
CA GLY A 11 -29.72 12.00 -54.24
C GLY A 11 -29.41 11.60 -52.80
N LEU A 12 -28.95 10.36 -52.58
CA LEU A 12 -28.55 9.86 -51.26
C LEU A 12 -27.34 10.64 -50.70
N ASP A 13 -26.35 10.97 -51.53
CA ASP A 13 -25.21 11.81 -51.13
C ASP A 13 -25.63 13.24 -50.78
N ARG A 14 -26.65 13.77 -51.46
CA ARG A 14 -27.19 15.11 -51.18
C ARG A 14 -27.98 15.13 -49.87
N ASP A 15 -28.80 14.13 -49.62
CA ASP A 15 -29.58 14.00 -48.37
C ASP A 15 -28.64 13.76 -47.17
N ALA A 16 -27.56 12.99 -47.34
CA ALA A 16 -26.53 12.81 -46.32
C ALA A 16 -25.77 14.12 -46.01
N ALA A 17 -25.46 14.93 -47.03
CA ALA A 17 -24.81 16.22 -46.84
C ALA A 17 -25.71 17.25 -46.14
N VAL A 18 -27.01 17.25 -46.46
CA VAL A 18 -28.03 18.09 -45.80
C VAL A 18 -28.19 17.66 -44.34
N ALA A 19 -28.37 16.36 -44.07
CA ALA A 19 -28.47 15.84 -42.72
C ALA A 19 -27.23 16.15 -41.87
N LYS A 20 -26.02 16.06 -42.46
CA LYS A 20 -24.76 16.43 -41.78
C LYS A 20 -24.71 17.92 -41.42
N ARG A 21 -25.17 18.79 -42.32
CA ARG A 21 -25.23 20.24 -42.06
C ARG A 21 -26.23 20.57 -40.95
N GLU A 22 -27.43 20.00 -41.01
CA GLU A 22 -28.45 20.20 -39.97
C GLU A 22 -27.97 19.68 -38.60
N LEU A 23 -27.29 18.53 -38.56
CA LEU A 23 -26.66 18.02 -37.35
C LEU A 23 -25.63 18.99 -36.76
N ASN A 24 -24.79 19.61 -37.59
CA ASN A 24 -23.83 20.62 -37.14
C ASN A 24 -24.52 21.87 -36.58
N ASP A 25 -25.60 22.33 -37.22
CA ASP A 25 -26.38 23.48 -36.76
C ASP A 25 -27.08 23.19 -35.43
N ILE A 26 -27.63 21.98 -35.27
CA ILE A 26 -28.21 21.51 -34.00
C ILE A 26 -27.12 21.42 -32.93
N PHE A 27 -25.94 20.88 -33.27
CA PHE A 27 -24.81 20.80 -32.34
C PHE A 27 -24.36 22.19 -31.88
N ALA A 28 -24.30 23.18 -32.77
CA ALA A 28 -23.99 24.56 -32.39
C ALA A 28 -25.04 25.17 -31.44
N LEU A 29 -26.34 24.88 -31.65
CA LEU A 29 -27.40 25.27 -30.71
C LEU A 29 -27.22 24.59 -29.34
N TYR A 30 -26.90 23.29 -29.34
CA TYR A 30 -26.59 22.56 -28.12
C TYR A 30 -25.37 23.15 -27.38
N SER A 31 -24.26 23.38 -28.08
CA SER A 31 -23.03 23.95 -27.50
C SER A 31 -23.21 25.38 -26.98
N SER A 32 -24.21 26.13 -27.47
CA SER A 32 -24.56 27.46 -26.97
C SER A 32 -25.62 27.44 -25.86
N GLY A 33 -26.01 26.27 -25.36
CA GLY A 33 -26.99 26.11 -24.28
C GLY A 33 -28.45 26.33 -24.70
N ARG A 34 -28.73 26.49 -25.99
CA ARG A 34 -30.08 26.69 -26.55
C ARG A 34 -30.80 25.35 -26.73
N PHE A 35 -30.97 24.63 -25.63
CA PHE A 35 -31.42 23.24 -25.64
C PHE A 35 -32.81 23.04 -26.23
N ASP A 36 -33.77 23.95 -25.99
CA ASP A 36 -35.13 23.83 -26.52
C ASP A 36 -35.20 23.96 -28.04
N GLU A 37 -34.39 24.86 -28.61
CA GLU A 37 -34.29 25.04 -30.07
C GLU A 37 -33.54 23.89 -30.74
N ALA A 38 -32.48 23.39 -30.08
CA ALA A 38 -31.76 22.21 -30.50
C ALA A 38 -32.68 20.99 -30.51
N GLU A 39 -33.47 20.77 -29.45
CA GLU A 39 -34.45 19.69 -29.35
C GLU A 39 -35.49 19.77 -30.46
N ALA A 40 -36.10 20.94 -30.67
CA ALA A 40 -37.14 21.12 -31.70
C ALA A 40 -36.63 20.83 -33.12
N ARG A 41 -35.38 21.22 -33.43
CA ARG A 41 -34.76 20.87 -34.72
C ARG A 41 -34.37 19.39 -34.79
N ALA A 42 -33.81 18.84 -33.73
CA ALA A 42 -33.39 17.44 -33.69
C ALA A 42 -34.58 16.47 -33.80
N LEU A 43 -35.73 16.79 -33.21
CA LEU A 43 -36.95 15.99 -33.35
C LEU A 43 -37.47 15.98 -34.80
N ARG A 44 -37.51 17.13 -35.47
CA ARG A 44 -37.88 17.19 -36.90
C ARG A 44 -36.92 16.37 -37.76
N LEU A 45 -35.62 16.48 -37.49
CA LEU A 45 -34.61 15.72 -38.21
C LEU A 45 -34.72 14.21 -37.92
N ALA A 46 -35.12 13.82 -36.71
CA ALA A 46 -35.35 12.41 -36.36
C ALA A 46 -36.59 11.82 -37.04
N GLU A 47 -37.63 12.62 -37.28
CA GLU A 47 -38.81 12.21 -38.07
C GLU A 47 -38.45 11.99 -39.54
N GLU A 48 -37.61 12.85 -40.10
CA GLU A 48 -37.15 12.76 -41.49
C GLU A 48 -36.13 11.62 -41.69
N TYR A 49 -35.27 11.38 -40.70
CA TYR A 49 -34.19 10.38 -40.74
C TYR A 49 -34.24 9.41 -39.53
N PRO A 50 -35.25 8.54 -39.42
CA PRO A 50 -35.44 7.66 -38.26
C PRO A 50 -34.38 6.56 -38.11
N GLN A 51 -33.50 6.38 -39.10
CA GLN A 51 -32.37 5.44 -39.07
C GLN A 51 -31.02 6.13 -38.90
N ALA A 52 -31.00 7.45 -38.65
CA ALA A 52 -29.75 8.19 -38.44
C ALA A 52 -29.37 8.17 -36.94
N ALA A 53 -28.52 7.22 -36.55
CA ALA A 53 -28.06 7.07 -35.16
C ALA A 53 -27.45 8.35 -34.57
N SER A 54 -26.78 9.17 -35.39
CA SER A 54 -26.21 10.45 -34.99
C SER A 54 -27.25 11.47 -34.49
N VAL A 55 -28.46 11.48 -35.06
CA VAL A 55 -29.56 12.36 -34.63
C VAL A 55 -30.05 11.98 -33.24
N PHE A 56 -30.26 10.68 -33.01
CA PHE A 56 -30.70 10.17 -31.71
C PHE A 56 -29.62 10.29 -30.63
N ASN A 57 -28.35 10.16 -30.98
CA ASN A 57 -27.26 10.46 -30.06
C ASN A 57 -27.22 11.94 -29.68
N LEU A 58 -27.46 12.85 -30.62
CA LEU A 58 -27.54 14.29 -30.32
C LEU A 58 -28.77 14.64 -29.48
N LEU A 59 -29.94 14.01 -29.74
CA LEU A 59 -31.11 14.10 -28.86
C LEU A 59 -30.79 13.61 -27.44
N GLY A 60 -30.07 12.50 -27.32
CA GLY A 60 -29.58 12.00 -26.04
C GLY A 60 -28.74 13.04 -25.28
N ALA A 61 -27.80 13.68 -25.98
CA ALA A 61 -26.96 14.74 -25.40
C ALA A 61 -27.78 15.96 -24.98
N ILE A 62 -28.73 16.40 -25.80
CA ILE A 62 -29.63 17.52 -25.48
C ILE A 62 -30.46 17.21 -24.23
N TYR A 63 -31.08 16.03 -24.15
CA TYR A 63 -31.86 15.62 -22.98
C TYR A 63 -30.99 15.50 -21.73
N ALA A 64 -29.76 15.00 -21.86
CA ALA A 64 -28.81 14.95 -20.74
C ALA A 64 -28.45 16.37 -20.26
N GLY A 65 -28.21 17.31 -21.18
CA GLY A 65 -27.98 18.73 -20.86
C GLY A 65 -29.16 19.40 -20.14
N LYS A 66 -30.38 18.95 -20.43
CA LYS A 66 -31.62 19.39 -19.74
C LYS A 66 -31.91 18.64 -18.43
N GLY A 67 -31.08 17.69 -18.02
CA GLY A 67 -31.32 16.82 -16.85
C GLY A 67 -32.45 15.80 -17.03
N GLN A 68 -32.94 15.59 -18.27
CA GLN A 68 -34.02 14.65 -18.59
C GLN A 68 -33.46 13.23 -18.83
N ASN A 69 -32.86 12.65 -17.80
CA ASN A 69 -32.05 11.43 -17.89
C ASN A 69 -32.77 10.24 -18.55
N ASN A 70 -34.05 10.02 -18.25
CA ASN A 70 -34.81 8.91 -18.85
C ASN A 70 -34.98 9.05 -20.36
N LYS A 71 -35.22 10.28 -20.84
CA LYS A 71 -35.29 10.54 -22.29
C LYS A 71 -33.92 10.42 -22.94
N ALA A 72 -32.88 10.90 -22.26
CA ALA A 72 -31.51 10.78 -22.74
C ALA A 72 -31.09 9.33 -22.94
N ILE A 73 -31.33 8.46 -21.94
CA ILE A 73 -31.09 7.02 -22.03
C ILE A 73 -31.88 6.43 -23.20
N ALA A 74 -33.19 6.71 -23.30
CA ALA A 74 -34.01 6.19 -24.38
C ALA A 74 -33.49 6.58 -25.78
N SER A 75 -33.03 7.83 -25.94
CA SER A 75 -32.45 8.31 -27.20
C SER A 75 -31.09 7.67 -27.51
N TYR A 76 -30.20 7.51 -26.53
CA TYR A 76 -28.94 6.79 -26.74
C TYR A 76 -29.16 5.31 -27.04
N VAL A 77 -30.06 4.64 -26.32
CA VAL A 77 -30.46 3.24 -26.57
C VAL A 77 -31.02 3.10 -27.98
N HIS A 78 -31.84 4.05 -28.44
CA HIS A 78 -32.33 4.05 -29.80
C HIS A 78 -31.19 4.18 -30.82
N ALA A 79 -30.25 5.10 -30.60
CA ALA A 79 -29.09 5.28 -31.48
C ALA A 79 -28.28 3.99 -31.64
N ILE A 80 -27.98 3.28 -30.54
CA ILE A 80 -27.23 2.02 -30.57
C ILE A 80 -28.08 0.82 -31.04
N THR A 81 -29.41 0.90 -30.96
CA THR A 81 -30.29 -0.12 -31.55
C THR A 81 -30.31 0.00 -33.07
N VAL A 82 -30.37 1.23 -33.58
CA VAL A 82 -30.30 1.54 -35.01
C VAL A 82 -28.93 1.20 -35.58
N LYS A 83 -27.85 1.52 -34.84
CA LYS A 83 -26.48 1.24 -35.24
C LYS A 83 -25.69 0.63 -34.07
N PRO A 84 -25.63 -0.71 -33.95
CA PRO A 84 -24.95 -1.39 -32.84
C PRO A 84 -23.45 -1.10 -32.71
N ASP A 85 -22.77 -0.82 -33.83
CA ASP A 85 -21.35 -0.45 -33.91
C ASP A 85 -21.12 1.07 -33.81
N PHE A 86 -22.04 1.81 -33.17
CA PHE A 86 -21.90 3.25 -32.98
C PHE A 86 -21.17 3.59 -31.69
N ALA A 87 -19.84 3.75 -31.80
CA ALA A 87 -18.96 4.00 -30.66
C ALA A 87 -19.37 5.22 -29.82
N GLU A 88 -19.72 6.33 -30.46
CA GLU A 88 -20.14 7.57 -29.77
C GLU A 88 -21.43 7.38 -29.00
N GLY A 89 -22.37 6.58 -29.51
CA GLY A 89 -23.63 6.26 -28.83
C GLY A 89 -23.40 5.48 -27.53
N HIS A 90 -22.55 4.44 -27.59
CA HIS A 90 -22.15 3.68 -26.40
C HIS A 90 -21.38 4.54 -25.40
N TYR A 91 -20.43 5.35 -25.87
CA TYR A 91 -19.64 6.25 -25.03
C TYR A 91 -20.52 7.26 -24.28
N ASN A 92 -21.40 7.97 -25.00
CA ASN A 92 -22.26 8.99 -24.39
C ASN A 92 -23.28 8.40 -23.43
N LEU A 93 -23.79 7.20 -23.72
CA LEU A 93 -24.60 6.42 -22.76
C LEU A 93 -23.79 6.12 -21.49
N GLY A 94 -22.56 5.64 -21.64
CA GLY A 94 -21.66 5.37 -20.52
C GLY A 94 -21.41 6.61 -19.64
N VAL A 95 -21.13 7.76 -20.25
CA VAL A 95 -20.94 9.04 -19.55
C VAL A 95 -22.17 9.44 -18.74
N LEU A 96 -23.38 9.24 -19.29
CA LEU A 96 -24.61 9.54 -18.58
C LEU A 96 -24.85 8.57 -17.41
N LEU A 97 -24.66 7.26 -17.65
CA LEU A 97 -24.79 6.23 -16.61
C LEU A 97 -23.83 6.47 -15.46
N TRP A 98 -22.61 6.90 -15.77
CA TRP A 98 -21.61 7.29 -14.77
C TRP A 98 -22.10 8.45 -13.90
N LYS A 99 -22.61 9.52 -14.51
CA LYS A 99 -23.21 10.67 -13.79
C LYS A 99 -24.39 10.27 -12.90
N MET A 100 -25.09 9.19 -13.24
CA MET A 100 -26.21 8.64 -12.47
C MET A 100 -25.76 7.66 -11.37
N GLY A 101 -24.45 7.41 -11.21
CA GLY A 101 -23.90 6.46 -10.24
C GLY A 101 -24.00 4.99 -10.68
N MET A 102 -24.42 4.70 -11.91
CA MET A 102 -24.53 3.35 -12.45
C MET A 102 -23.18 2.88 -13.01
N ARG A 103 -22.20 2.71 -12.11
CA ARG A 103 -20.78 2.50 -12.45
C ARG A 103 -20.52 1.27 -13.31
N GLU A 104 -21.08 0.09 -12.98
CA GLU A 104 -20.80 -1.12 -13.77
C GLU A 104 -21.37 -1.01 -15.19
N GLN A 105 -22.56 -0.43 -15.33
CA GLN A 105 -23.20 -0.23 -16.63
C GLN A 105 -22.41 0.78 -17.47
N ALA A 106 -21.89 1.84 -16.85
CA ALA A 106 -21.03 2.81 -17.52
C ALA A 106 -19.76 2.16 -18.09
N VAL A 107 -19.06 1.35 -17.28
CA VAL A 107 -17.85 0.62 -17.71
C VAL A 107 -18.17 -0.33 -18.86
N ALA A 108 -19.30 -1.06 -18.79
CA ALA A 108 -19.75 -1.93 -19.86
C ALA A 108 -20.00 -1.15 -21.16
N SER A 109 -20.65 0.02 -21.08
CA SER A 109 -20.87 0.92 -22.22
C SER A 109 -19.56 1.44 -22.82
N TYR A 110 -18.57 1.83 -22.00
CA TYR A 110 -17.26 2.24 -22.51
C TYR A 110 -16.54 1.10 -23.25
N ARG A 111 -16.58 -0.12 -22.71
CA ARG A 111 -16.02 -1.30 -23.38
C ARG A 111 -16.72 -1.59 -24.71
N LEU A 112 -18.05 -1.44 -24.79
CA LEU A 112 -18.78 -1.55 -26.06
C LEU A 112 -18.39 -0.46 -27.06
N ALA A 113 -18.16 0.77 -26.61
CA ALA A 113 -17.65 1.83 -27.47
C ALA A 113 -16.28 1.47 -28.09
N LEU A 114 -15.40 0.84 -27.31
CA LEU A 114 -14.09 0.38 -27.77
C LEU A 114 -14.15 -0.87 -28.65
N THR A 115 -15.14 -1.74 -28.47
CA THR A 115 -15.42 -2.84 -29.42
C THR A 115 -15.86 -2.28 -30.78
N ALA A 116 -16.68 -1.22 -30.77
CA ALA A 116 -17.15 -0.56 -31.99
C ALA A 116 -16.04 0.26 -32.68
N ASN A 117 -15.18 0.93 -31.91
CA ASN A 117 -14.03 1.66 -32.40
C ASN A 117 -12.83 1.51 -31.44
N PRO A 118 -11.88 0.62 -31.75
CA PRO A 118 -10.69 0.39 -30.91
C PRO A 118 -9.79 1.62 -30.73
N ASP A 119 -9.81 2.56 -31.67
CA ASP A 119 -8.97 3.77 -31.66
C ASP A 119 -9.70 4.99 -31.07
N PHE A 120 -10.74 4.78 -30.26
CA PHE A 120 -11.51 5.86 -29.66
C PHE A 120 -10.89 6.38 -28.35
N ALA A 121 -9.91 7.28 -28.47
CA ALA A 121 -9.13 7.79 -27.33
C ALA A 121 -9.98 8.33 -26.14
N PRO A 122 -11.06 9.11 -26.34
CA PRO A 122 -11.95 9.54 -25.25
C PRO A 122 -12.55 8.38 -24.45
N ALA A 123 -12.94 7.28 -25.12
CA ALA A 123 -13.48 6.10 -24.46
C ALA A 123 -12.40 5.36 -23.67
N HIS A 124 -11.18 5.22 -24.20
CA HIS A 124 -10.05 4.68 -23.44
C HIS A 124 -9.74 5.52 -22.20
N GLY A 125 -9.64 6.85 -22.32
CA GLY A 125 -9.35 7.74 -21.19
C GLY A 125 -10.45 7.76 -20.12
N THR A 126 -11.72 7.71 -20.52
CA THR A 126 -12.84 7.67 -19.57
C THR A 126 -12.98 6.29 -18.92
N LEU A 127 -12.76 5.21 -19.67
CA LEU A 127 -12.67 3.86 -19.12
C LEU A 127 -11.53 3.77 -18.10
N ALA A 128 -10.36 4.33 -18.41
CA ALA A 128 -9.22 4.36 -17.51
C ALA A 128 -9.53 5.09 -16.19
N ASN A 129 -10.19 6.25 -16.26
CA ASN A 129 -10.68 6.95 -15.07
C ASN A 129 -11.62 6.07 -14.23
N ALA A 130 -12.58 5.41 -14.87
CA ALA A 130 -13.53 4.54 -14.19
C ALA A 130 -12.87 3.32 -13.53
N LEU A 131 -11.90 2.70 -14.23
CA LEU A 131 -11.11 1.58 -13.72
C LEU A 131 -10.22 1.99 -12.55
N ARG A 132 -9.63 3.19 -12.61
CA ARG A 132 -8.82 3.74 -11.52
C ARG A 132 -9.66 3.95 -10.26
N GLU A 133 -10.85 4.56 -10.41
CA GLU A 133 -11.78 4.74 -9.30
C GLU A 133 -12.32 3.44 -8.71
N SER A 134 -12.41 2.36 -9.52
CA SER A 134 -12.77 1.02 -9.03
C SER A 134 -11.58 0.22 -8.47
N GLY A 135 -10.36 0.77 -8.49
CA GLY A 135 -9.14 0.13 -8.00
C GLY A 135 -8.48 -0.86 -8.97
N GLN A 136 -8.95 -0.95 -10.22
CA GLN A 136 -8.36 -1.76 -11.29
C GLN A 136 -7.22 -0.98 -11.96
N LEU A 137 -6.17 -0.71 -11.19
CA LEU A 137 -5.12 0.25 -11.54
C LEU A 137 -4.30 -0.16 -12.77
N GLU A 138 -3.95 -1.44 -12.91
CA GLU A 138 -3.20 -1.94 -14.07
C GLU A 138 -4.00 -1.79 -15.36
N GLU A 139 -5.28 -2.20 -15.38
CA GLU A 139 -6.16 -2.02 -16.53
C GLU A 139 -6.36 -0.52 -16.86
N ALA A 140 -6.37 0.34 -15.84
CA ALA A 140 -6.44 1.79 -16.02
C ALA A 140 -5.17 2.33 -16.72
N VAL A 141 -3.98 1.93 -16.27
CA VAL A 141 -2.70 2.28 -16.89
C VAL A 141 -2.65 1.82 -18.35
N GLU A 142 -3.08 0.60 -18.65
CA GLU A 142 -3.15 0.10 -20.03
C GLU A 142 -4.08 0.96 -20.90
N SER A 143 -5.26 1.30 -20.37
CA SER A 143 -6.25 2.10 -21.09
C SER A 143 -5.76 3.53 -21.34
N TYR A 144 -5.11 4.17 -20.37
CA TYR A 144 -4.44 5.46 -20.60
C TYR A 144 -3.34 5.37 -21.64
N THR A 145 -2.51 4.32 -21.58
CA THR A 145 -1.43 4.11 -22.54
C THR A 145 -1.97 3.97 -23.97
N ARG A 146 -3.09 3.26 -24.16
CA ARG A 146 -3.79 3.20 -25.45
C ARG A 146 -4.30 4.56 -25.90
N ALA A 147 -4.95 5.32 -25.00
CA ALA A 147 -5.42 6.67 -25.30
C ALA A 147 -4.28 7.60 -25.75
N ILE A 148 -3.12 7.53 -25.08
CA ILE A 148 -1.90 8.29 -25.41
C ILE A 148 -1.30 7.83 -26.73
N GLY A 149 -1.31 6.53 -27.04
CA GLY A 149 -0.87 6.01 -28.33
C GLY A 149 -1.67 6.59 -29.51
N ILE A 150 -2.93 6.92 -29.29
CA ILE A 150 -3.82 7.56 -30.28
C ILE A 150 -3.67 9.09 -30.26
N GLN A 151 -3.53 9.70 -29.07
CA GLN A 151 -3.41 11.15 -28.85
C GLN A 151 -2.17 11.50 -28.00
N PRO A 152 -0.96 11.45 -28.59
CA PRO A 152 0.29 11.58 -27.83
C PRO A 152 0.53 12.97 -27.24
N GLU A 153 -0.08 14.00 -27.84
CA GLU A 153 0.08 15.42 -27.46
C GLU A 153 -1.01 15.89 -26.47
N SER A 154 -1.67 14.97 -25.76
CA SER A 154 -2.68 15.30 -24.75
C SER A 154 -2.07 15.41 -23.34
N PRO A 155 -1.85 16.63 -22.80
CA PRO A 155 -1.31 16.79 -21.44
C PRO A 155 -2.21 16.17 -20.37
N GLU A 156 -3.53 16.18 -20.58
CA GLU A 156 -4.50 15.59 -19.65
C GLU A 156 -4.32 14.08 -19.51
N LEU A 157 -4.13 13.36 -20.64
CA LEU A 157 -3.94 11.91 -20.62
C LEU A 157 -2.64 11.53 -19.90
N HIS A 158 -1.54 12.25 -20.14
CA HIS A 158 -0.28 12.05 -19.41
C HIS A 158 -0.42 12.33 -17.92
N SER A 159 -1.11 13.42 -17.55
CA SER A 159 -1.37 13.75 -16.14
C SER A 159 -2.23 12.70 -15.43
N ASN A 160 -3.24 12.16 -16.11
CA ASN A 160 -4.11 11.11 -15.56
C ASN A 160 -3.40 9.75 -15.48
N LEU A 161 -2.55 9.42 -16.46
CA LEU A 161 -1.66 8.26 -16.41
C LEU A 161 -0.73 8.35 -15.19
N ALA A 162 -0.11 9.51 -14.97
CA ALA A 162 0.75 9.72 -13.81
C ALA A 162 0.00 9.46 -12.49
N ASN A 163 -1.26 9.90 -12.39
CA ASN A 163 -2.09 9.66 -11.22
C ASN A 163 -2.32 8.16 -10.98
N ALA A 164 -2.68 7.41 -12.03
CA ALA A 164 -2.83 5.96 -11.95
C ALA A 164 -1.52 5.23 -11.57
N LEU A 165 -0.38 5.67 -12.11
CA LEU A 165 0.94 5.12 -11.79
C LEU A 165 1.32 5.39 -10.33
N ASN A 166 0.99 6.58 -9.81
CA ASN A 166 1.18 6.93 -8.40
C ASN A 166 0.30 6.06 -7.49
N ASP A 167 -0.97 5.86 -7.83
CA ASP A 167 -1.88 4.97 -7.10
C ASP A 167 -1.34 3.52 -7.06
N LEU A 168 -0.63 3.09 -8.12
CA LEU A 168 0.01 1.78 -8.24
C LEU A 168 1.40 1.70 -7.57
N GLY A 169 1.95 2.83 -7.11
CA GLY A 169 3.28 2.92 -6.51
C GLY A 169 4.45 2.91 -7.49
N ARG A 170 4.21 3.08 -8.79
CA ARG A 170 5.22 3.18 -9.85
C ARG A 170 5.65 4.64 -10.02
N PHE A 171 6.30 5.18 -8.99
CA PHE A 171 6.51 6.62 -8.86
C PHE A 171 7.49 7.21 -9.88
N GLU A 172 8.52 6.48 -10.31
CA GLU A 172 9.43 6.92 -11.37
C GLU A 172 8.70 7.11 -12.69
N GLU A 173 7.90 6.13 -13.11
CA GLU A 173 7.10 6.22 -14.33
C GLU A 173 6.02 7.30 -14.21
N GLY A 174 5.44 7.47 -13.03
CA GLY A 174 4.51 8.56 -12.73
C GLY A 174 5.17 9.94 -12.88
N LEU A 175 6.42 10.08 -12.43
CA LEU A 175 7.20 11.31 -12.58
C LEU A 175 7.49 11.61 -14.07
N GLU A 176 7.89 10.60 -14.85
CA GLU A 176 8.09 10.75 -16.29
C GLU A 176 6.82 11.21 -17.00
N ALA A 177 5.67 10.61 -16.69
CA ALA A 177 4.39 11.01 -17.24
C ALA A 177 4.00 12.45 -16.83
N CYS A 178 4.29 12.87 -15.59
CA CYS A 178 4.12 14.27 -15.18
C CYS A 178 5.01 15.23 -15.98
N ASP A 179 6.28 14.89 -16.16
CA ASP A 179 7.22 15.73 -16.91
C ASP A 179 6.80 15.85 -18.39
N ARG A 180 6.24 14.78 -18.99
CA ARG A 180 5.61 14.84 -20.32
C ARG A 180 4.40 15.76 -20.34
N ALA A 181 3.49 15.64 -19.36
CA ALA A 181 2.33 16.52 -19.25
C ALA A 181 2.72 18.01 -19.11
N LEU A 182 3.73 18.29 -18.28
CA LEU A 182 4.23 19.65 -18.05
C LEU A 182 5.05 20.20 -19.23
N GLY A 183 5.71 19.35 -20.01
CA GLY A 183 6.34 19.75 -21.27
C GLY A 183 5.32 20.24 -22.30
N LEU A 184 4.14 19.64 -22.32
CA LEU A 184 3.02 20.03 -23.20
C LEU A 184 2.21 21.21 -22.63
N ALA A 185 2.02 21.26 -21.31
CA ALA A 185 1.26 22.28 -20.61
C ALA A 185 1.95 22.69 -19.28
N PRO A 186 2.90 23.64 -19.32
CA PRO A 186 3.71 24.02 -18.15
C PRO A 186 2.91 24.61 -16.98
N GLU A 187 1.71 25.13 -17.24
CA GLU A 187 0.82 25.76 -16.25
C GLU A 187 -0.29 24.83 -15.77
N SER A 188 -0.19 23.52 -16.01
CA SER A 188 -1.17 22.54 -15.51
C SER A 188 -1.01 22.31 -14.00
N ALA A 189 -1.92 22.87 -13.20
CA ALA A 189 -1.95 22.69 -11.74
C ALA A 189 -2.07 21.19 -11.35
N HIS A 190 -2.92 20.43 -12.04
CA HIS A 190 -3.08 18.99 -11.78
C HIS A 190 -1.81 18.19 -12.05
N ALA A 191 -1.05 18.52 -13.12
CA ALA A 191 0.20 17.84 -13.42
C ALA A 191 1.28 18.16 -12.37
N HIS A 192 1.37 19.42 -11.90
CA HIS A 192 2.25 19.79 -10.78
C HIS A 192 1.87 19.07 -9.48
N ASN A 193 0.57 18.94 -9.20
CA ASN A 193 0.08 18.19 -8.04
C ASN A 193 0.47 16.70 -8.13
N ASN A 194 0.23 16.06 -9.28
CA ASN A 194 0.57 14.65 -9.47
C ASN A 194 2.08 14.43 -9.43
N ARG A 195 2.88 15.38 -9.92
CA ARG A 195 4.34 15.40 -9.77
C ARG A 195 4.74 15.42 -8.31
N GLY A 196 4.07 16.24 -7.49
CA GLY A 196 4.23 16.25 -6.04
C GLY A 196 3.98 14.88 -5.41
N CYS A 197 2.92 14.18 -5.81
CA CYS A 197 2.65 12.81 -5.37
C CYS A 197 3.78 11.83 -5.76
N SER A 198 4.21 11.84 -7.02
CA SER A 198 5.30 10.98 -7.50
C SER A 198 6.58 11.21 -6.70
N LEU A 199 6.98 12.47 -6.53
CA LEU A 199 8.18 12.84 -5.77
C LEU A 199 8.08 12.48 -4.30
N THR A 200 6.89 12.54 -3.71
CA THR A 200 6.65 12.08 -2.34
C THR A 200 6.86 10.58 -2.20
N GLY A 201 6.42 9.80 -3.20
CA GLY A 201 6.67 8.35 -3.29
C GLY A 201 8.15 8.02 -3.50
N LEU A 202 8.89 8.90 -4.18
CA LEU A 202 10.34 8.83 -4.38
C LEU A 202 11.15 9.45 -3.22
N HIS A 203 10.48 9.88 -2.14
CA HIS A 203 11.12 10.50 -0.97
C HIS A 203 11.90 11.80 -1.29
N ARG A 204 11.62 12.45 -2.43
CA ARG A 204 12.21 13.74 -2.84
C ARG A 204 11.36 14.90 -2.30
N PHE A 205 11.31 15.03 -0.98
CA PHE A 205 10.33 15.89 -0.29
C PHE A 205 10.41 17.38 -0.65
N ASP A 206 11.62 17.95 -0.76
CA ASP A 206 11.77 19.37 -1.12
C ASP A 206 11.19 19.69 -2.51
N GLU A 207 11.45 18.80 -3.48
CA GLU A 207 10.89 18.93 -4.83
C GLU A 207 9.39 18.69 -4.86
N ALA A 208 8.90 17.76 -4.02
CA ALA A 208 7.47 17.49 -3.87
C ALA A 208 6.74 18.73 -3.32
N ILE A 209 7.28 19.37 -2.28
CA ILE A 209 6.76 20.61 -1.71
C ILE A 209 6.72 21.71 -2.77
N ALA A 210 7.80 21.88 -3.54
CA ALA A 210 7.86 22.88 -4.61
C ALA A 210 6.79 22.65 -5.68
N ALA A 211 6.57 21.40 -6.09
CA ALA A 211 5.56 21.03 -7.07
C ALA A 211 4.12 21.29 -6.53
N CYS A 212 3.81 20.87 -5.30
CA CYS A 212 2.50 21.15 -4.69
C CYS A 212 2.26 22.65 -4.49
N LYS A 213 3.27 23.43 -4.07
CA LYS A 213 3.16 24.90 -3.98
C LYS A 213 2.88 25.52 -5.35
N ARG A 214 3.56 25.05 -6.40
CA ARG A 214 3.29 25.53 -7.76
C ARG A 214 1.86 25.20 -8.22
N ALA A 215 1.33 24.03 -7.87
CA ALA A 215 -0.05 23.68 -8.14
C ALA A 215 -1.04 24.62 -7.43
N ILE A 216 -0.78 24.94 -6.15
CA ILE A 216 -1.59 25.89 -5.36
C ILE A 216 -1.49 27.31 -5.92
N ASP A 217 -0.31 27.76 -6.35
CA ASP A 217 -0.12 29.09 -6.95
C ASP A 217 -0.92 29.25 -8.26
N LEU A 218 -1.01 28.17 -9.04
CA LEU A 218 -1.76 28.12 -10.31
C LEU A 218 -3.27 27.98 -10.07
N MET A 219 -3.67 27.23 -9.04
CA MET A 219 -5.06 26.94 -8.70
C MET A 219 -5.22 26.87 -7.17
N PRO A 220 -5.47 28.01 -6.49
CA PRO A 220 -5.53 28.07 -5.03
C PRO A 220 -6.62 27.21 -4.39
N GLU A 221 -7.70 26.94 -5.13
CA GLU A 221 -8.85 26.13 -4.74
C GLU A 221 -8.66 24.62 -4.95
N LEU A 222 -7.50 24.16 -5.44
CA LEU A 222 -7.20 22.74 -5.63
C LEU A 222 -6.96 22.04 -4.29
N ALA A 223 -8.03 21.51 -3.69
CA ALA A 223 -8.01 20.87 -2.37
C ALA A 223 -6.99 19.72 -2.28
N GLU A 224 -6.83 18.94 -3.34
CA GLU A 224 -5.87 17.84 -3.41
C GLU A 224 -4.42 18.30 -3.25
N ALA A 225 -4.06 19.47 -3.78
CA ALA A 225 -2.70 20.00 -3.65
C ALA A 225 -2.39 20.43 -2.22
N HIS A 226 -3.36 21.03 -1.52
CA HIS A 226 -3.25 21.32 -0.09
C HIS A 226 -3.17 20.04 0.74
N LEU A 227 -3.99 19.04 0.43
CA LEU A 227 -3.95 17.74 1.12
C LEU A 227 -2.60 17.04 0.95
N ASN A 228 -2.08 17.01 -0.28
CA ASN A 228 -0.79 16.41 -0.58
C ASN A 228 0.36 17.14 0.13
N LEU A 229 0.33 18.47 0.14
CA LEU A 229 1.30 19.27 0.89
C LEU A 229 1.22 18.98 2.39
N GLY A 230 0.00 18.87 2.94
CA GLY A 230 -0.23 18.47 4.33
C GLY A 230 0.36 17.09 4.66
N ASN A 231 0.15 16.10 3.79
CA ASN A 231 0.70 14.75 3.93
C ASN A 231 2.24 14.72 3.85
N ILE A 232 2.85 15.55 2.99
CA ILE A 232 4.32 15.65 2.90
C ILE A 232 4.89 16.19 4.22
N HIS A 233 4.33 17.29 4.75
CA HIS A 233 4.76 17.83 6.04
C HIS A 233 4.51 16.85 7.20
N GLU A 234 3.42 16.08 7.17
CA GLU A 234 3.14 15.04 8.18
C GLU A 234 4.23 13.96 8.20
N ARG A 235 4.67 13.50 7.02
CA ARG A 235 5.77 12.55 6.83
C ARG A 235 7.11 13.10 7.31
N MET A 236 7.34 14.40 7.14
CA MET A 236 8.53 15.10 7.65
C MET A 236 8.44 15.45 9.14
N ASN A 237 7.38 15.01 9.82
CA ASN A 237 7.10 15.33 11.23
C ASN A 237 6.90 16.84 11.52
N ASP A 238 6.59 17.64 10.50
CA ASP A 238 6.27 19.06 10.60
C ASP A 238 4.76 19.26 10.79
N LEU A 239 4.30 19.03 12.04
CA LEU A 239 2.87 18.97 12.37
C LEU A 239 2.15 20.31 12.26
N ASP A 240 2.87 21.44 12.27
CA ASP A 240 2.27 22.77 12.16
C ASP A 240 1.87 23.08 10.71
N HIS A 241 2.80 22.88 9.77
CA HIS A 241 2.47 23.04 8.35
C HIS A 241 1.51 21.96 7.87
N ALA A 242 1.66 20.71 8.34
CA ALA A 242 0.74 19.63 8.02
C ALA A 242 -0.71 19.98 8.39
N LEU A 243 -0.91 20.50 9.61
CA LEU A 243 -2.24 20.90 10.08
C LEU A 243 -2.81 22.05 9.25
N LYS A 244 -2.02 23.12 9.05
CA LYS A 244 -2.45 24.28 8.27
C LYS A 244 -2.94 23.89 6.87
N HIS A 245 -2.14 23.13 6.12
CA HIS A 245 -2.50 22.75 4.76
C HIS A 245 -3.67 21.76 4.71
N THR A 246 -3.77 20.85 5.67
CA THR A 246 -4.91 19.93 5.74
C THR A 246 -6.22 20.64 6.13
N GLU A 247 -6.15 21.68 6.97
CA GLU A 247 -7.30 22.55 7.29
C GLU A 247 -7.73 23.39 6.08
N ASP A 248 -6.78 23.91 5.30
CA ASP A 248 -7.08 24.58 4.03
C ASP A 248 -7.78 23.63 3.05
N ALA A 249 -7.28 22.39 2.90
CA ALA A 249 -7.94 21.34 2.12
C ALA A 249 -9.35 21.04 2.64
N ARG A 250 -9.55 21.01 3.97
CA ARG A 250 -10.86 20.77 4.59
C ARG A 250 -11.84 21.90 4.32
N ARG A 251 -11.39 23.15 4.31
CA ARG A 251 -12.24 24.29 3.95
C ARG A 251 -12.72 24.20 2.49
N LEU A 252 -11.86 23.73 1.60
CA LEU A 252 -12.16 23.60 0.16
C LEU A 252 -13.03 22.38 -0.14
N ALA A 253 -12.84 21.27 0.59
CA ALA A 253 -13.57 20.01 0.39
C ALA A 253 -14.07 19.43 1.73
N PRO A 254 -15.11 20.03 2.36
CA PRO A 254 -15.57 19.66 3.69
C PRO A 254 -16.10 18.23 3.82
N ASP A 255 -16.65 17.69 2.72
CA ASP A 255 -17.25 16.35 2.65
C ASP A 255 -16.26 15.27 2.17
N SER A 256 -14.98 15.62 1.96
CA SER A 256 -13.98 14.66 1.48
C SER A 256 -13.54 13.70 2.60
N PRO A 257 -13.74 12.37 2.45
CA PRO A 257 -13.30 11.39 3.44
C PRO A 257 -11.77 11.33 3.55
N ALA A 258 -11.05 11.55 2.44
CA ALA A 258 -9.59 11.53 2.44
C ALA A 258 -9.01 12.70 3.26
N VAL A 259 -9.60 13.90 3.11
CA VAL A 259 -9.21 15.08 3.91
C VAL A 259 -9.59 14.88 5.38
N ALA A 260 -10.78 14.31 5.65
CA ALA A 260 -11.21 14.01 7.01
C ALA A 260 -10.28 13.04 7.71
N LEU A 261 -9.84 12.00 7.02
CA LEU A 261 -8.90 11.02 7.51
C LEU A 261 -7.53 11.65 7.83
N ALA A 262 -6.96 12.43 6.90
CA ALA A 262 -5.68 13.10 7.12
C ALA A 262 -5.73 14.05 8.33
N LEU A 263 -6.80 14.83 8.46
CA LEU A 263 -6.96 15.76 9.59
C LEU A 263 -7.15 15.02 10.91
N ALA A 264 -7.89 13.91 10.92
CA ALA A 264 -8.06 13.09 12.12
C ALA A 264 -6.74 12.43 12.57
N VAL A 265 -5.88 12.02 11.63
CA VAL A 265 -4.52 11.55 11.94
C VAL A 265 -3.74 12.66 12.65
N LEU A 266 -3.77 13.89 12.15
CA LEU A 266 -3.09 15.03 12.76
C LEU A 266 -3.65 15.39 14.15
N TYR A 267 -4.97 15.40 14.30
CA TYR A 267 -5.62 15.58 15.60
C TYR A 267 -5.24 14.48 16.59
N ARG A 268 -5.18 13.21 16.17
CA ARG A 268 -4.68 12.12 17.01
C ARG A 268 -3.25 12.39 17.48
N ARG A 269 -2.37 12.80 16.56
CA ARG A 269 -0.97 13.10 16.87
C ARG A 269 -0.81 14.27 17.84
N ARG A 270 -1.76 15.22 17.86
CA ARG A 270 -1.84 16.30 18.85
C ARG A 270 -2.57 15.93 20.14
N GLY A 271 -3.03 14.69 20.29
CA GLY A 271 -3.80 14.22 21.45
C GLY A 271 -5.26 14.69 21.49
N MET A 272 -5.76 15.30 20.41
CA MET A 272 -7.15 15.76 20.23
C MET A 272 -8.06 14.59 19.82
N ILE A 273 -8.13 13.58 20.69
CA ILE A 273 -8.74 12.28 20.36
C ILE A 273 -10.25 12.40 20.11
N ARG A 274 -10.97 13.23 20.88
CA ARG A 274 -12.43 13.34 20.76
C ARG A 274 -12.82 14.04 19.46
N GLU A 275 -12.13 15.13 19.16
CA GLU A 275 -12.30 15.93 17.95
C GLU A 275 -12.04 15.06 16.71
N ALA A 276 -11.00 14.23 16.73
CA ALA A 276 -10.71 13.30 15.65
C ALA A 276 -11.79 12.22 15.47
N ILE A 277 -12.36 11.69 16.57
CA ILE A 277 -13.47 10.73 16.51
C ILE A 277 -14.70 11.39 15.90
N ASP A 278 -15.09 12.57 16.38
CA ASP A 278 -16.26 13.29 15.89
C ASP A 278 -16.12 13.65 14.41
N LEU A 279 -14.88 13.91 13.96
CA LEU A 279 -14.56 14.18 12.56
C LEU A 279 -14.74 12.98 11.64
N LEU A 280 -14.33 11.78 12.08
CA LEU A 280 -14.32 10.57 11.25
C LEU A 280 -15.59 9.73 11.36
N LYS A 281 -16.29 9.80 12.50
CA LYS A 281 -17.48 8.99 12.77
C LYS A 281 -18.55 9.06 11.66
N PRO A 282 -18.86 10.23 11.03
CA PRO A 282 -19.82 10.29 9.93
C PRO A 282 -19.46 9.42 8.72
N PHE A 283 -18.17 9.12 8.53
CA PHE A 283 -17.65 8.34 7.40
C PHE A 283 -17.60 6.83 7.68
N ALA A 284 -17.84 6.39 8.92
CA ALA A 284 -17.75 4.97 9.30
C ALA A 284 -18.76 4.08 8.54
N ASP A 285 -19.96 4.63 8.29
CA ASP A 285 -21.08 3.95 7.63
C ASP A 285 -21.43 4.58 6.27
N ALA A 286 -20.61 5.52 5.78
CA ALA A 286 -20.80 6.15 4.49
C ALA A 286 -20.52 5.16 3.35
N GLN A 287 -21.15 5.38 2.19
CA GLN A 287 -20.92 4.59 0.98
C GLN A 287 -19.56 4.97 0.35
N LEU A 288 -18.49 4.38 0.89
CA LEU A 288 -17.11 4.58 0.47
C LEU A 288 -16.58 3.35 -0.27
N SER A 289 -15.45 3.49 -0.96
CA SER A 289 -14.70 2.35 -1.46
C SER A 289 -14.21 1.47 -0.30
N THR A 290 -14.00 0.17 -0.57
CA THR A 290 -13.51 -0.80 0.41
C THR A 290 -12.23 -0.32 1.10
N ASP A 291 -11.25 0.15 0.32
CA ASP A 291 -9.99 0.68 0.87
C ASP A 291 -10.19 1.91 1.76
N MET A 292 -10.96 2.91 1.32
CA MET A 292 -11.19 4.13 2.11
C MET A 292 -11.95 3.81 3.40
N ARG A 293 -12.95 2.93 3.34
CA ARG A 293 -13.67 2.45 4.53
C ARG A 293 -12.74 1.71 5.49
N GLY A 294 -11.85 0.86 4.97
CA GLY A 294 -10.82 0.17 5.76
C GLY A 294 -9.87 1.15 6.45
N LYS A 295 -9.42 2.20 5.74
CA LYS A 295 -8.57 3.26 6.30
C LYS A 295 -9.27 4.06 7.40
N VAL A 296 -10.54 4.44 7.20
CA VAL A 296 -11.36 5.13 8.20
C VAL A 296 -11.53 4.29 9.46
N HIS A 297 -11.90 3.02 9.33
CA HIS A 297 -12.06 2.12 10.48
C HIS A 297 -10.74 1.82 11.18
N SER A 298 -9.63 1.69 10.46
CA SER A 298 -8.30 1.54 11.06
C SER A 298 -7.93 2.74 11.94
N GLU A 299 -8.20 3.96 11.46
CA GLU A 299 -7.91 5.18 12.23
C GLU A 299 -8.88 5.36 13.41
N LEU A 300 -10.18 5.09 13.23
CA LEU A 300 -11.15 5.05 14.33
C LEU A 300 -10.74 4.04 15.41
N GLY A 301 -10.22 2.86 15.02
CA GLY A 301 -9.69 1.88 15.97
C GLY A 301 -8.57 2.45 16.85
N LYS A 302 -7.61 3.17 16.25
CA LYS A 302 -6.53 3.83 16.99
C LYS A 302 -7.05 4.95 17.90
N LEU A 303 -8.02 5.72 17.42
CA LEU A 303 -8.65 6.80 18.17
C LEU A 303 -9.42 6.27 19.39
N TYR A 304 -10.23 5.23 19.22
CA TYR A 304 -10.95 4.61 20.33
C TYR A 304 -10.00 3.95 21.34
N ASP A 305 -8.88 3.35 20.90
CA ASP A 305 -7.87 2.86 21.84
C ASP A 305 -7.23 4.01 22.64
N GLY A 306 -6.89 5.12 21.97
CA GLY A 306 -6.41 6.34 22.63
C GLY A 306 -7.42 6.90 23.63
N ALA A 307 -8.72 6.78 23.34
CA ALA A 307 -9.82 7.12 24.24
C ALA A 307 -10.09 6.07 25.34
N ARG A 308 -9.32 4.97 25.37
CA ARG A 308 -9.48 3.82 26.27
C ARG A 308 -10.83 3.09 26.13
N ASP A 309 -11.49 3.17 24.98
CA ASP A 309 -12.68 2.41 24.64
C ASP A 309 -12.28 1.13 23.87
N ALA A 310 -11.85 0.10 24.61
CA ALA A 310 -11.34 -1.14 24.03
C ALA A 310 -12.38 -1.88 23.18
N ALA A 311 -13.66 -1.81 23.54
CA ALA A 311 -14.73 -2.47 22.81
C ALA A 311 -14.92 -1.86 21.42
N LYS A 312 -15.04 -0.52 21.31
CA LYS A 312 -15.15 0.14 20.01
C LYS A 312 -13.86 0.04 19.20
N ALA A 313 -12.71 0.16 19.86
CA ALA A 313 -11.42 0.00 19.19
C ALA A 313 -11.31 -1.37 18.51
N PHE A 314 -11.60 -2.45 19.24
CA PHE A 314 -11.56 -3.80 18.70
C PHE A 314 -12.54 -3.97 17.53
N ALA A 315 -13.78 -3.49 17.67
CA ALA A 315 -14.77 -3.57 16.60
C ALA A 315 -14.34 -2.83 15.32
N SER A 316 -13.78 -1.62 15.44
CA SER A 316 -13.27 -0.88 14.29
C SER A 316 -12.07 -1.57 13.63
N PHE A 317 -11.13 -2.12 14.41
CA PHE A 317 -10.03 -2.90 13.84
C PHE A 317 -10.52 -4.18 13.14
N THR A 318 -11.51 -4.88 13.70
CA THR A 318 -12.14 -6.04 13.04
C THR A 318 -12.72 -5.66 11.68
N ILE A 319 -13.50 -4.58 11.60
CA ILE A 319 -14.08 -4.13 10.32
C ILE A 319 -12.98 -3.79 9.31
N ALA A 320 -11.94 -3.06 9.74
CA ALA A 320 -10.83 -2.70 8.86
C ALA A 320 -10.08 -3.93 8.31
N ASN A 321 -9.88 -4.94 9.17
CA ASN A 321 -9.18 -6.16 8.83
C ASN A 321 -10.04 -7.09 7.96
N ASP A 322 -11.34 -7.19 8.20
CA ASP A 322 -12.26 -7.99 7.37
C ASP A 322 -12.31 -7.45 5.92
N LEU A 323 -12.34 -6.13 5.76
CA LEU A 323 -12.27 -5.49 4.45
C LEU A 323 -10.93 -5.78 3.76
N GLN A 324 -9.81 -5.70 4.49
CA GLN A 324 -8.49 -6.01 3.95
C GLN A 324 -8.33 -7.51 3.62
N ALA A 325 -8.95 -8.40 4.40
CA ALA A 325 -8.94 -9.84 4.16
C ALA A 325 -9.66 -10.20 2.87
N ALA A 326 -10.81 -9.56 2.59
CA ALA A 326 -11.54 -9.75 1.34
C ALA A 326 -10.72 -9.30 0.12
N GLU A 327 -10.04 -8.14 0.22
CA GLU A 327 -9.12 -7.64 -0.82
C GLU A 327 -7.94 -8.61 -1.02
N ALA A 328 -7.33 -9.08 0.07
CA ALA A 328 -6.20 -10.01 0.04
C ALA A 328 -6.56 -11.34 -0.64
N GLN A 329 -7.73 -11.89 -0.30
CA GLN A 329 -8.23 -13.13 -0.89
C GLN A 329 -8.50 -12.96 -2.39
N ALA A 330 -9.11 -11.84 -2.79
CA ALA A 330 -9.35 -11.55 -4.21
C ALA A 330 -8.04 -11.42 -5.00
N ALA A 331 -6.97 -10.92 -4.38
CA ALA A 331 -5.63 -10.84 -4.95
C ALA A 331 -4.83 -12.17 -4.89
N GLY A 332 -5.41 -13.25 -4.34
CA GLY A 332 -4.77 -14.58 -4.32
C GLY A 332 -3.73 -14.79 -3.22
N TYR A 333 -3.65 -13.90 -2.23
CA TYR A 333 -2.81 -14.09 -1.05
C TYR A 333 -3.39 -15.21 -0.16
N ASP A 334 -2.52 -16.03 0.40
CA ASP A 334 -2.91 -17.18 1.21
C ASP A 334 -2.05 -17.25 2.48
N LYS A 335 -2.73 -17.06 3.63
CA LYS A 335 -2.10 -17.12 4.95
C LYS A 335 -1.47 -18.49 5.26
N GLY A 336 -2.00 -19.57 4.68
CA GLY A 336 -1.52 -20.94 4.88
C GLY A 336 -0.15 -21.18 4.25
N ARG A 337 0.14 -20.58 3.08
CA ARG A 337 1.42 -20.75 2.37
C ARG A 337 2.61 -20.37 3.23
N PHE A 338 2.50 -19.30 4.02
CA PHE A 338 3.57 -18.88 4.94
C PHE A 338 3.79 -19.90 6.06
N LEU A 339 2.72 -20.41 6.68
CA LEU A 339 2.81 -21.39 7.76
C LEU A 339 3.29 -22.76 7.26
N ASP A 340 2.91 -23.16 6.05
CA ASP A 340 3.38 -24.39 5.41
C ASP A 340 4.89 -24.38 5.16
N GLN A 341 5.46 -23.21 4.83
CA GLN A 341 6.92 -23.06 4.71
C GLN A 341 7.60 -23.36 6.05
N ILE A 342 7.10 -22.79 7.14
CA ILE A 342 7.63 -23.03 8.50
C ILE A 342 7.50 -24.51 8.87
N ALA A 343 6.31 -25.09 8.68
CA ALA A 343 6.05 -26.49 8.99
C ALA A 343 6.90 -27.45 8.14
N ARG A 344 7.26 -27.07 6.90
CA ARG A 344 8.24 -27.82 6.09
C ARG A 344 9.63 -27.80 6.73
N VAL A 345 10.08 -26.65 7.23
CA VAL A 345 11.38 -26.55 7.90
C VAL A 345 11.39 -27.36 9.20
N ASP A 346 10.35 -27.26 10.02
CA ASP A 346 10.27 -28.01 11.27
C ASP A 346 10.27 -29.53 11.06
N ARG A 347 9.62 -30.03 10.01
CA ARG A 347 9.59 -31.46 9.68
C ARG A 347 10.97 -32.05 9.35
N ILE A 348 11.89 -31.25 8.82
CA ILE A 348 13.23 -31.73 8.47
C ILE A 348 14.21 -31.71 9.64
N LEU A 349 13.89 -31.03 10.76
CA LEU A 349 14.74 -30.95 11.96
C LEU A 349 14.75 -32.24 12.80
N THR A 350 14.90 -33.38 12.14
CA THR A 350 15.10 -34.67 12.81
C THR A 350 16.48 -34.74 13.45
N GLN A 351 16.69 -35.67 14.39
CA GLN A 351 17.98 -35.88 15.03
C GLN A 351 19.09 -36.18 14.00
N ASP A 352 18.78 -37.02 13.01
CA ASP A 352 19.71 -37.41 11.96
C ASP A 352 20.07 -36.24 11.04
N TRP A 353 19.08 -35.48 10.56
CA TRP A 353 19.32 -34.32 9.71
C TRP A 353 20.12 -33.25 10.46
N SER A 354 19.72 -32.94 11.69
CA SER A 354 20.41 -31.95 12.54
C SER A 354 21.84 -32.38 12.85
N GLY A 355 22.09 -33.67 13.05
CA GLY A 355 23.43 -34.22 13.22
C GLY A 355 24.34 -33.96 12.01
N ARG A 356 23.85 -34.26 10.81
CA ARG A 356 24.58 -33.99 9.56
C ARG A 356 24.81 -32.50 9.33
N PHE A 357 23.80 -31.68 9.60
CA PHE A 357 23.91 -30.22 9.47
C PHE A 357 24.96 -29.66 10.44
N ARG A 358 24.97 -30.07 11.72
CA ARG A 358 26.01 -29.63 12.67
C ARG A 358 27.41 -30.00 12.21
N ALA A 359 27.61 -31.22 11.74
CA ALA A 359 28.90 -31.66 11.22
C ALA A 359 29.36 -30.82 10.03
N SER A 360 28.45 -30.43 9.13
CA SER A 360 28.80 -29.56 7.99
C SER A 360 29.10 -28.12 8.42
N LEU A 361 28.42 -27.57 9.43
CA LEU A 361 28.76 -26.27 10.01
C LEU A 361 30.15 -26.26 10.65
N GLU A 362 30.51 -27.31 11.39
CA GLU A 362 31.84 -27.43 12.02
C GLU A 362 32.95 -27.55 10.98
N ALA A 363 32.74 -28.34 9.93
CA ALA A 363 33.69 -28.49 8.82
C ALA A 363 33.91 -27.18 8.04
N ALA A 364 32.91 -26.29 8.01
CA ALA A 364 32.96 -25.01 7.29
C ALA A 364 33.69 -23.87 8.05
N ARG A 365 34.18 -24.09 9.28
CA ARG A 365 34.78 -23.06 10.17
C ARG A 365 36.16 -22.51 9.72
N ALA A 366 36.33 -22.12 8.46
CA ALA A 366 37.37 -21.19 8.00
C ALA A 366 36.84 -19.72 8.08
N PRO A 367 37.66 -18.65 7.92
CA PRO A 367 37.40 -17.36 8.54
C PRO A 367 36.22 -16.61 7.91
N ASP A 368 35.04 -16.79 8.48
CA ASP A 368 33.87 -15.98 8.21
C ASP A 368 33.94 -14.65 8.97
N ALA A 369 35.01 -13.88 8.76
CA ALA A 369 35.28 -12.65 9.52
C ALA A 369 34.18 -11.59 9.31
N ASP A 370 33.49 -11.69 8.17
CA ASP A 370 32.49 -10.72 7.72
C ASP A 370 31.05 -11.22 7.90
N ALA A 371 30.82 -12.20 8.79
CA ALA A 371 29.47 -12.72 9.06
C ALA A 371 28.54 -11.60 9.52
N PRO A 372 27.37 -11.39 8.87
CA PRO A 372 26.38 -10.43 9.33
C PRO A 372 25.77 -10.85 10.68
N VAL A 373 25.24 -9.87 11.40
CA VAL A 373 24.33 -10.09 12.53
C VAL A 373 22.90 -10.08 12.01
N PHE A 374 22.07 -10.99 12.50
CA PHE A 374 20.67 -11.06 12.09
C PHE A 374 19.75 -10.63 13.24
N LEU A 375 19.08 -9.50 13.06
CA LEU A 375 18.08 -9.01 14.01
C LEU A 375 16.70 -9.60 13.67
N LEU A 376 16.31 -10.58 14.48
CA LEU A 376 15.14 -11.43 14.29
C LEU A 376 14.09 -11.18 15.39
N GLY A 377 12.87 -11.63 15.13
CA GLY A 377 11.77 -11.54 16.08
C GLY A 377 10.44 -11.76 15.41
N PHE A 378 9.36 -11.42 16.10
CA PHE A 378 8.05 -11.33 15.46
C PHE A 378 7.78 -9.86 15.06
N PRO A 379 7.07 -9.57 13.97
CA PRO A 379 6.64 -8.21 13.68
C PRO A 379 6.02 -7.56 14.92
N ARG A 380 6.39 -6.30 15.20
CA ARG A 380 5.94 -5.55 16.40
C ARG A 380 6.51 -6.04 17.75
N SER A 381 7.56 -6.87 17.76
CA SER A 381 8.29 -7.26 18.98
C SER A 381 9.33 -6.23 19.47
N GLY A 382 9.51 -5.12 18.75
CA GLY A 382 10.48 -4.07 19.11
C GLY A 382 11.72 -4.02 18.21
N THR A 383 11.77 -4.81 17.14
CA THR A 383 12.90 -4.80 16.18
C THR A 383 13.18 -3.43 15.58
N THR A 384 12.15 -2.60 15.31
CA THR A 384 12.39 -1.24 14.82
C THR A 384 13.01 -0.32 15.86
N LEU A 385 12.67 -0.46 17.15
CA LEU A 385 13.36 0.34 18.15
C LEU A 385 14.84 -0.09 18.25
N LEU A 386 15.07 -1.39 18.18
CA LEU A 386 16.41 -1.94 18.30
C LEU A 386 17.29 -1.64 17.07
N ASP A 387 16.71 -1.62 15.86
CA ASP A 387 17.46 -1.19 14.68
C ASP A 387 17.95 0.25 14.80
N GLN A 388 17.12 1.20 15.26
CA GLN A 388 17.55 2.59 15.45
C GLN A 388 18.62 2.74 16.53
N ILE A 389 18.49 2.01 17.64
CA ILE A 389 19.50 2.01 18.70
C ILE A 389 20.84 1.51 18.17
N LEU A 390 20.84 0.38 17.46
CA LEU A 390 22.05 -0.21 16.91
C LEU A 390 22.66 0.66 15.81
N ASP A 391 21.84 1.18 14.90
CA ASP A 391 22.31 1.99 13.76
C ASP A 391 22.93 3.34 14.18
N SER A 392 22.53 3.86 15.34
CA SER A 392 23.17 5.05 15.89
C SER A 392 24.60 4.83 16.39
N HIS A 393 25.03 3.56 16.57
CA HIS A 393 26.39 3.24 16.96
C HIS A 393 27.34 3.33 15.75
N PRO A 394 28.47 4.06 15.81
CA PRO A 394 29.34 4.31 14.65
C PRO A 394 30.00 3.05 14.06
N GLY A 395 30.09 1.98 14.84
CA GLY A 395 30.59 0.68 14.42
C GLY A 395 29.56 -0.25 13.78
N ILE A 396 28.31 0.18 13.54
CA ILE A 396 27.22 -0.66 13.03
C ILE A 396 26.59 -0.01 11.81
N GLN A 397 26.23 -0.83 10.81
CA GLN A 397 25.30 -0.44 9.75
C GLN A 397 24.11 -1.39 9.76
N VAL A 398 22.90 -0.84 9.95
CA VAL A 398 21.69 -1.66 9.89
C VAL A 398 21.05 -1.57 8.51
N MET A 399 20.92 -2.73 7.86
CA MET A 399 20.05 -2.92 6.71
C MET A 399 18.64 -3.23 7.21
N GLU A 400 17.68 -2.36 6.88
CA GLU A 400 16.26 -2.56 7.23
C GLU A 400 15.64 -3.78 6.51
N GLU A 401 14.31 -3.87 6.45
CA GLU A 401 13.55 -5.02 5.94
C GLU A 401 13.64 -5.14 4.41
N LYS A 402 14.80 -5.60 3.90
CA LYS A 402 15.04 -5.87 2.48
C LYS A 402 14.95 -7.38 2.18
N PRO A 403 14.34 -7.78 1.05
CA PRO A 403 14.11 -9.18 0.70
C PRO A 403 15.37 -9.87 0.11
N VAL A 404 16.53 -9.71 0.75
CA VAL A 404 17.82 -10.19 0.21
C VAL A 404 17.86 -11.70 0.00
N PHE A 405 17.11 -12.47 0.79
CA PHE A 405 17.11 -13.93 0.70
C PHE A 405 16.29 -14.50 -0.45
N ASP A 406 15.38 -13.74 -1.08
CA ASP A 406 14.51 -14.28 -2.12
C ASP A 406 15.35 -14.83 -3.30
N ARG A 407 16.32 -14.03 -3.78
CA ARG A 407 17.26 -14.45 -4.84
C ARG A 407 18.18 -15.58 -4.41
N VAL A 408 18.60 -15.58 -3.15
CA VAL A 408 19.50 -16.61 -2.60
C VAL A 408 18.79 -17.95 -2.50
N ILE A 409 17.51 -17.95 -2.12
CA ILE A 409 16.67 -19.15 -2.06
C ILE A 409 16.42 -19.70 -3.47
N ASP A 410 16.11 -18.85 -4.43
CA ASP A 410 15.95 -19.26 -5.84
C ASP A 410 17.20 -19.96 -6.36
N ALA A 411 18.38 -19.37 -6.11
CA ALA A 411 19.67 -19.96 -6.49
C ALA A 411 19.93 -21.28 -5.74
N CYS A 412 19.61 -21.35 -4.44
CA CYS A 412 19.74 -22.57 -3.64
C CYS A 412 18.90 -23.72 -4.22
N VAL A 413 17.67 -23.45 -4.67
CA VAL A 413 16.80 -24.46 -5.29
C VAL A 413 17.38 -24.92 -6.63
N GLN A 414 17.97 -24.02 -7.41
CA GLN A 414 18.59 -24.36 -8.70
C GLN A 414 19.89 -25.19 -8.56
N GLU A 415 20.69 -24.95 -7.52
CA GLU A 415 21.97 -25.64 -7.32
C GLU A 415 21.85 -27.03 -6.64
N GLY A 416 20.74 -27.31 -5.94
CA GLY A 416 20.62 -28.52 -5.10
C GLY A 416 19.23 -29.17 -5.01
N GLY A 417 18.21 -28.66 -5.71
CA GLY A 417 16.89 -29.27 -5.90
C GLY A 417 15.94 -29.30 -4.70
N ASP A 418 16.42 -29.40 -3.46
CA ASP A 418 15.58 -29.42 -2.25
C ASP A 418 16.00 -28.34 -1.24
N TYR A 419 15.13 -27.35 -1.04
CA TYR A 419 15.26 -26.34 0.01
C TYR A 419 14.11 -26.49 1.03
N PRO A 420 14.37 -26.53 2.36
CA PRO A 420 15.69 -26.45 3.00
C PRO A 420 16.40 -27.81 3.21
N GLY A 421 15.81 -28.93 2.76
CA GLY A 421 16.30 -30.27 3.11
C GLY A 421 17.73 -30.57 2.64
N GLY A 422 18.13 -30.06 1.48
CA GLY A 422 19.46 -30.23 0.90
C GLY A 422 20.57 -29.39 1.54
N LEU A 423 20.25 -28.45 2.45
CA LEU A 423 21.26 -27.56 3.05
C LEU A 423 22.36 -28.31 3.82
N ALA A 424 22.02 -29.43 4.46
CA ALA A 424 22.96 -30.24 5.24
C ALA A 424 24.09 -30.83 4.41
N ASP A 425 23.80 -31.22 3.17
CA ASP A 425 24.75 -31.89 2.28
C ASP A 425 25.27 -30.96 1.17
N MET A 426 24.92 -29.68 1.22
CA MET A 426 25.30 -28.71 0.20
C MET A 426 26.83 -28.58 0.09
N PRO A 427 27.42 -28.67 -1.12
CA PRO A 427 28.85 -28.52 -1.31
C PRO A 427 29.39 -27.15 -0.87
N ALA A 428 30.64 -27.09 -0.41
CA ALA A 428 31.27 -25.85 0.05
C ALA A 428 31.33 -24.76 -1.05
N GLU A 429 31.58 -25.15 -2.30
CA GLU A 429 31.61 -24.22 -3.44
C GLU A 429 30.24 -23.56 -3.71
N ALA A 430 29.15 -24.31 -3.54
CA ALA A 430 27.79 -23.78 -3.67
C ALA A 430 27.51 -22.73 -2.58
N VAL A 431 27.94 -23.00 -1.35
CA VAL A 431 27.79 -22.06 -0.24
C VAL A 431 28.55 -20.77 -0.47
N LEU A 432 29.76 -20.84 -1.02
CA LEU A 432 30.54 -19.65 -1.35
C LEU A 432 29.82 -18.79 -2.41
N ARG A 433 29.26 -19.39 -3.47
CA ARG A 433 28.48 -18.66 -4.47
C ARG A 433 27.21 -18.03 -3.90
N LEU A 434 26.49 -18.74 -3.03
CA LEU A 434 25.30 -18.21 -2.37
C LEU A 434 25.64 -17.06 -1.40
N ARG A 435 26.80 -17.11 -0.72
CA ARG A 435 27.31 -16.00 0.11
C ARG A 435 27.67 -14.79 -0.74
N GLU A 436 28.34 -14.98 -1.87
CA GLU A 436 28.65 -13.90 -2.82
C GLU A 436 27.36 -13.26 -3.34
N LEU A 437 26.35 -14.08 -3.68
CA LEU A 437 25.03 -13.59 -4.09
C LEU A 437 24.35 -12.79 -2.98
N TYR A 438 24.36 -13.28 -1.74
CA TYR A 438 23.82 -12.55 -0.59
C TYR A 438 24.43 -11.16 -0.46
N PHE A 439 25.76 -11.05 -0.47
CA PHE A 439 26.41 -9.73 -0.39
C PHE A 439 26.15 -8.87 -1.63
N GLY A 440 26.04 -9.48 -2.82
CA GLY A 440 25.64 -8.77 -4.02
C GLY A 440 24.22 -8.21 -3.97
N GLU A 441 23.29 -8.85 -3.25
CA GLU A 441 21.96 -8.28 -2.98
C GLU A 441 22.01 -7.19 -1.90
N VAL A 442 22.82 -7.36 -0.85
CA VAL A 442 23.05 -6.33 0.18
C VAL A 442 23.60 -5.04 -0.45
N ASP A 443 24.58 -5.15 -1.35
CA ASP A 443 25.25 -4.02 -2.00
C ASP A 443 24.32 -3.18 -2.89
N LYS A 444 23.12 -3.69 -3.24
CA LYS A 444 22.09 -2.93 -3.96
C LYS A 444 21.30 -1.99 -3.04
N HIS A 445 21.36 -2.22 -1.74
CA HIS A 445 20.53 -1.53 -0.75
C HIS A 445 21.36 -0.71 0.25
N LEU A 446 22.63 -1.05 0.42
CA LEU A 446 23.53 -0.41 1.37
C LEU A 446 24.96 -0.39 0.81
N VAL A 447 25.62 0.77 0.88
CA VAL A 447 27.07 0.85 0.66
C VAL A 447 27.76 0.45 1.96
N ARG A 448 28.39 -0.72 1.97
CA ARG A 448 29.05 -1.26 3.17
C ARG A 448 30.32 -0.48 3.52
N GLU A 449 30.43 -0.06 4.77
CA GLU A 449 31.58 0.68 5.29
C GLU A 449 32.62 -0.26 5.91
N PRO A 450 33.90 -0.17 5.51
CA PRO A 450 34.95 -1.00 6.07
C PRO A 450 35.05 -0.86 7.60
N GLY A 451 35.07 -1.99 8.31
CA GLY A 451 35.22 -2.02 9.76
C GLY A 451 33.92 -1.86 10.56
N THR A 452 32.77 -1.68 9.90
CA THR A 452 31.46 -1.69 10.54
C THR A 452 30.84 -3.09 10.52
N LEU A 453 29.99 -3.36 11.52
CA LEU A 453 29.22 -4.57 11.64
C LEU A 453 27.90 -4.42 10.88
N LEU A 454 27.66 -5.28 9.89
CA LEU A 454 26.38 -5.33 9.19
C LEU A 454 25.33 -6.03 10.05
N VAL A 455 24.21 -5.37 10.31
CA VAL A 455 23.01 -5.96 10.91
C VAL A 455 21.93 -6.07 9.83
N ASP A 456 21.56 -7.30 9.46
CA ASP A 456 20.43 -7.61 8.59
C ASP A 456 19.16 -7.76 9.45
N LYS A 457 18.24 -6.79 9.35
CA LYS A 457 17.00 -6.78 10.12
C LYS A 457 15.81 -7.11 9.25
N LEU A 458 15.28 -8.32 9.44
CA LEU A 458 13.93 -8.68 9.01
C LEU A 458 13.35 -9.70 10.00
N PRO A 459 12.31 -9.35 10.79
CA PRO A 459 11.88 -10.19 11.91
C PRO A 459 11.58 -11.64 11.51
N LEU A 460 10.82 -11.81 10.42
CA LEU A 460 10.39 -13.11 9.91
C LEU A 460 11.46 -13.88 9.12
N HIS A 461 12.72 -13.42 9.07
CA HIS A 461 13.86 -14.26 8.65
C HIS A 461 14.11 -15.43 9.61
N ILE A 462 13.41 -15.49 10.76
CA ILE A 462 13.28 -16.70 11.58
C ILE A 462 13.02 -17.96 10.72
N ARG A 463 12.18 -17.87 9.68
CA ARG A 463 11.90 -19.02 8.79
C ARG A 463 13.08 -19.46 7.92
N HIS A 464 14.13 -18.65 7.81
CA HIS A 464 15.31 -18.87 6.97
C HIS A 464 16.59 -19.14 7.79
N MET A 465 16.48 -19.35 9.11
CA MET A 465 17.64 -19.56 9.98
C MET A 465 18.56 -20.69 9.53
N LEU A 466 18.03 -21.78 8.95
CA LEU A 466 18.86 -22.86 8.43
C LEU A 466 19.73 -22.43 7.25
N LEU A 467 19.21 -21.56 6.38
CA LEU A 467 19.99 -20.98 5.29
C LEU A 467 21.05 -20.02 5.84
N ILE A 468 20.66 -19.15 6.77
CA ILE A 468 21.57 -18.20 7.42
C ILE A 468 22.76 -18.94 8.04
N LEU A 469 22.51 -19.95 8.87
CA LEU A 469 23.56 -20.75 9.48
C LEU A 469 24.43 -21.46 8.43
N ARG A 470 23.81 -21.92 7.33
CA ARG A 470 24.56 -22.63 6.28
C ARG A 470 25.53 -21.70 5.55
N LEU A 471 25.12 -20.47 5.27
CA LEU A 471 25.94 -19.45 4.65
C LEU A 471 26.96 -18.87 5.63
N PHE A 472 26.55 -18.65 6.87
CA PHE A 472 27.31 -17.97 7.91
C PHE A 472 27.32 -18.78 9.21
N PRO A 473 28.20 -19.79 9.35
CA PRO A 473 28.24 -20.65 10.54
C PRO A 473 28.59 -19.92 11.85
N ARG A 474 29.10 -18.68 11.77
CA ARG A 474 29.40 -17.81 12.90
C ARG A 474 28.45 -16.61 13.02
N ALA A 475 27.34 -16.63 12.30
CA ALA A 475 26.33 -15.58 12.41
C ALA A 475 25.84 -15.45 13.85
N LYS A 476 25.80 -14.21 14.33
CA LYS A 476 25.16 -13.85 15.61
C LYS A 476 23.71 -13.49 15.35
N PHE A 477 22.82 -13.95 16.22
CA PHE A 477 21.39 -13.62 16.17
C PHE A 477 21.01 -12.72 17.33
N VAL A 478 20.27 -11.65 17.04
CA VAL A 478 19.64 -10.82 18.07
C VAL A 478 18.15 -11.09 18.02
N LEU A 479 17.59 -11.69 19.08
CA LEU A 479 16.17 -12.00 19.18
C LEU A 479 15.44 -10.91 19.97
N ALA A 480 14.65 -10.10 19.28
CA ALA A 480 13.79 -9.10 19.90
C ALA A 480 12.48 -9.75 20.38
N LEU A 481 12.25 -9.71 21.69
CA LEU A 481 11.04 -10.20 22.34
C LEU A 481 10.22 -9.06 22.93
N ARG A 482 8.91 -9.28 22.97
CA ARG A 482 7.93 -8.45 23.69
C ARG A 482 6.83 -9.39 24.17
N HIS A 483 6.04 -8.96 25.16
CA HIS A 483 4.94 -9.80 25.67
C HIS A 483 4.08 -10.38 24.51
N PRO A 484 3.89 -11.72 24.42
CA PRO A 484 3.21 -12.37 23.29
C PRO A 484 1.84 -11.77 22.95
N CYS A 485 1.02 -11.48 23.95
CA CYS A 485 -0.30 -10.85 23.75
C CYS A 485 -0.19 -9.43 23.18
N ASP A 486 0.79 -8.63 23.60
CA ASP A 486 0.98 -7.28 23.05
C ASP A 486 1.48 -7.32 21.61
N VAL A 487 2.33 -8.29 21.27
CA VAL A 487 2.78 -8.53 19.90
C VAL A 487 1.59 -8.87 19.01
N VAL A 488 0.81 -9.88 19.39
CA VAL A 488 -0.37 -10.32 18.63
C VAL A 488 -1.39 -9.18 18.48
N LEU A 489 -1.70 -8.47 19.57
CA LEU A 489 -2.60 -7.33 19.53
C LEU A 489 -2.07 -6.21 18.61
N SER A 490 -0.78 -5.91 18.69
CA SER A 490 -0.16 -4.87 17.87
C SER A 490 -0.18 -5.20 16.38
N ASN A 491 -0.08 -6.48 16.02
CA ASN A 491 -0.22 -6.92 14.63
C ASN A 491 -1.67 -6.83 14.17
N PHE A 492 -2.63 -7.28 14.99
CA PHE A 492 -4.06 -7.16 14.70
C PHE A 492 -4.50 -5.70 14.46
N MET A 493 -3.90 -4.74 15.18
CA MET A 493 -4.25 -3.31 15.07
C MET A 493 -3.54 -2.58 13.91
N GLN A 494 -2.63 -3.23 13.20
CA GLN A 494 -1.79 -2.61 12.19
C GLN A 494 -2.27 -3.00 10.79
N ARG A 495 -2.48 -1.99 9.94
CA ARG A 495 -2.72 -2.19 8.51
C ARG A 495 -1.37 -2.35 7.81
N PHE A 496 -1.00 -3.58 7.46
CA PHE A 496 0.24 -3.90 6.75
C PHE A 496 0.05 -3.84 5.22
N LYS A 497 1.16 -3.73 4.49
CA LYS A 497 1.18 -4.14 3.08
C LYS A 497 0.95 -5.65 3.03
N VAL A 498 -0.08 -6.07 2.29
CA VAL A 498 -0.52 -7.46 2.27
C VAL A 498 0.52 -8.34 1.56
N ASN A 499 0.83 -9.47 2.20
CA ASN A 499 1.53 -10.62 1.64
C ASN A 499 1.06 -11.88 2.41
N ASP A 500 1.51 -13.07 2.02
CA ASP A 500 1.09 -14.33 2.66
C ASP A 500 1.36 -14.36 4.18
N ALA A 501 2.44 -13.76 4.66
CA ALA A 501 2.71 -13.69 6.09
C ALA A 501 1.74 -12.73 6.80
N MET A 502 1.59 -11.50 6.28
CA MET A 502 0.74 -10.47 6.88
C MET A 502 -0.75 -10.80 6.81
N ALA A 503 -1.16 -11.68 5.88
CA ALA A 503 -2.52 -12.21 5.80
C ALA A 503 -2.97 -12.97 7.06
N ASN A 504 -2.01 -13.40 7.91
CA ASN A 504 -2.30 -13.99 9.21
C ASN A 504 -2.72 -12.97 10.28
N PHE A 505 -2.65 -11.65 10.02
CA PHE A 505 -2.89 -10.63 11.04
C PHE A 505 -4.29 -10.01 11.00
N PHE A 506 -5.16 -10.47 10.12
CA PHE A 506 -6.52 -9.94 10.01
C PHE A 506 -7.43 -10.34 11.17
N SER A 507 -7.14 -11.47 11.83
CA SER A 507 -7.89 -11.92 13.02
C SER A 507 -6.95 -12.16 14.20
N LEU A 508 -7.48 -12.02 15.42
CA LEU A 508 -6.72 -12.29 16.64
C LEU A 508 -6.29 -13.77 16.74
N GLU A 509 -7.16 -14.68 16.29
CA GLU A 509 -6.92 -16.12 16.28
C GLU A 509 -5.77 -16.48 15.34
N ASP A 510 -5.84 -16.03 14.08
CA ASP A 510 -4.78 -16.31 13.10
C ASP A 510 -3.46 -15.67 13.51
N ALA A 511 -3.49 -14.46 14.08
CA ALA A 511 -2.30 -13.77 14.54
C ALA A 511 -1.63 -14.53 15.71
N ALA A 512 -2.43 -15.04 16.65
CA ALA A 512 -1.94 -15.84 17.77
C ALA A 512 -1.38 -17.19 17.31
N HIS A 513 -2.07 -17.85 16.38
CA HIS A 513 -1.60 -19.10 15.79
C HIS A 513 -0.28 -18.91 15.02
N CYS A 514 -0.21 -17.88 14.17
CA CYS A 514 1.00 -17.52 13.43
C CYS A 514 2.17 -17.20 14.37
N TYR A 515 1.93 -16.44 15.44
CA TYR A 515 2.93 -16.21 16.48
C TYR A 515 3.45 -17.52 17.07
N ALA A 516 2.54 -18.44 17.44
CA ALA A 516 2.92 -19.73 18.00
C ALA A 516 3.73 -20.60 17.02
N GLN A 517 3.40 -20.58 15.72
CA GLN A 517 4.18 -21.31 14.71
C GLN A 517 5.58 -20.70 14.53
N VAL A 518 5.69 -19.38 14.36
CA VAL A 518 6.98 -18.70 14.14
C VAL A 518 7.89 -18.83 15.37
N MET A 519 7.37 -18.55 16.57
CA MET A 519 8.18 -18.64 17.78
C MET A 519 8.40 -20.09 18.21
N GLY A 520 7.50 -21.01 17.86
CA GLY A 520 7.72 -22.44 17.98
C GLY A 520 8.89 -22.91 17.12
N HIS A 521 8.93 -22.47 15.86
CA HIS A 521 10.03 -22.75 14.94
C HIS A 521 11.38 -22.26 15.47
N TRP A 522 11.45 -21.02 15.97
CA TRP A 522 12.65 -20.50 16.65
C TRP A 522 13.15 -21.48 17.73
N ARG A 523 12.26 -21.93 18.62
CA ARG A 523 12.61 -22.84 19.72
C ARG A 523 13.00 -24.24 19.23
N ASN A 524 12.40 -24.72 18.15
CA ASN A 524 12.79 -25.99 17.54
C ASN A 524 14.22 -25.92 17.00
N VAL A 525 14.56 -24.84 16.29
CA VAL A 525 15.91 -24.59 15.78
C VAL A 525 16.90 -24.41 16.92
N GLU A 526 16.58 -23.63 17.95
CA GLU A 526 17.40 -23.43 19.15
C GLU A 526 17.74 -24.74 19.86
N ARG A 527 16.77 -25.65 20.01
CA ARG A 527 17.01 -26.98 20.60
C ARG A 527 17.81 -27.90 19.67
N ALA A 528 17.62 -27.75 18.37
CA ALA A 528 18.24 -28.61 17.37
C ALA A 528 19.66 -28.18 17.01
N LEU A 529 20.02 -26.90 17.08
CA LEU A 529 21.27 -26.38 16.52
C LEU A 529 21.99 -25.44 17.50
N PRO A 530 23.34 -25.37 17.46
CA PRO A 530 24.10 -24.45 18.29
C PRO A 530 23.96 -23.02 17.75
N LEU A 531 23.02 -22.27 18.28
CA LEU A 531 22.82 -20.85 17.95
C LEU A 531 23.68 -19.96 18.84
N ASP A 532 24.35 -18.97 18.24
CA ASP A 532 24.98 -17.88 18.97
C ASP A 532 24.03 -16.68 18.97
N PHE A 533 23.30 -16.46 20.07
CA PHE A 533 22.25 -15.45 20.11
C PHE A 533 22.16 -14.69 21.43
N HIS A 534 21.68 -13.45 21.32
CA HIS A 534 21.32 -12.59 22.44
C HIS A 534 19.84 -12.26 22.38
N THR A 535 19.15 -12.35 23.52
CA THR A 535 17.72 -12.04 23.62
C THR A 535 17.55 -10.70 24.32
N LEU A 536 16.75 -9.82 23.73
CA LEU A 536 16.42 -8.52 24.31
C LEU A 536 14.91 -8.37 24.42
N LYS A 537 14.42 -8.07 25.62
CA LYS A 537 12.99 -7.85 25.89
C LYS A 537 12.67 -6.37 25.82
N TYR A 538 11.61 -6.01 25.10
CA TYR A 538 11.11 -4.64 25.00
C TYR A 538 10.82 -4.04 26.37
N GLU A 539 10.23 -4.82 27.27
CA GLU A 539 9.89 -4.40 28.64
C GLU A 539 11.15 -4.10 29.47
N SER A 540 12.20 -4.91 29.33
CA SER A 540 13.50 -4.68 29.98
C SER A 540 14.20 -3.46 29.42
N LEU A 541 14.19 -3.28 28.10
CA LEU A 541 14.80 -2.11 27.44
C LEU A 541 14.20 -0.79 27.92
N ILE A 542 12.90 -0.76 28.21
CA ILE A 542 12.24 0.41 28.81
C ILE A 542 12.73 0.65 30.25
N ALA A 543 12.91 -0.41 31.03
CA ALA A 543 13.21 -0.31 32.45
C ALA A 543 14.70 -0.04 32.74
N GLU A 544 15.58 -0.68 31.96
CA GLU A 544 17.01 -0.82 32.24
C GLU A 544 17.85 -0.60 30.95
N PHE A 545 17.53 0.46 30.19
CA PHE A 545 18.10 0.75 28.86
C PHE A 545 19.62 0.55 28.77
N ASP A 546 20.39 1.23 29.62
CA ASP A 546 21.86 1.18 29.57
C ASP A 546 22.41 -0.24 29.78
N ALA A 547 21.80 -1.00 30.69
CA ALA A 547 22.24 -2.35 31.01
C ALA A 547 21.95 -3.33 29.86
N GLU A 548 20.74 -3.25 29.30
CA GLU A 548 20.31 -4.09 28.17
C GLU A 548 21.12 -3.78 26.91
N VAL A 549 21.29 -2.50 26.54
CA VAL A 549 22.05 -2.10 25.36
C VAL A 549 23.53 -2.43 25.52
N LYS A 550 24.11 -2.22 26.71
CA LYS A 550 25.50 -2.62 26.97
C LYS A 550 25.68 -4.13 26.83
N GLY A 551 24.79 -4.93 27.42
CA GLY A 551 24.84 -6.39 27.29
C GLY A 551 24.75 -6.86 25.83
N LEU A 552 23.96 -6.16 25.01
CA LEU A 552 23.90 -6.42 23.57
C LEU A 552 25.20 -6.01 22.85
N LEU A 553 25.76 -4.83 23.11
CA LEU A 553 27.02 -4.40 22.50
C LEU A 553 28.19 -5.31 22.89
N ASP A 554 28.27 -5.72 24.16
CA ASP A 554 29.26 -6.69 24.64
C ASP A 554 29.13 -8.03 23.89
N PHE A 555 27.90 -8.51 23.67
CA PHE A 555 27.63 -9.69 22.85
C PHE A 555 28.08 -9.51 21.40
N LEU A 556 27.86 -8.33 20.82
CA LEU A 556 28.31 -8.01 19.45
C LEU A 556 29.82 -7.83 19.37
N GLY A 557 30.50 -7.56 20.48
CA GLY A 557 31.94 -7.30 20.54
C GLY A 557 32.28 -5.83 20.28
N LEU A 558 31.38 -4.93 20.65
CA LEU A 558 31.50 -3.47 20.48
C LEU A 558 31.57 -2.80 21.85
N GLU A 559 32.33 -1.72 21.95
CA GLU A 559 32.35 -0.88 23.15
C GLU A 559 31.10 0.00 23.21
N TRP A 560 30.83 0.56 24.39
CA TRP A 560 29.75 1.52 24.54
C TRP A 560 30.09 2.84 23.83
N ASP A 561 29.16 3.33 23.00
CA ASP A 561 29.20 4.68 22.41
C ASP A 561 27.97 5.46 22.87
N GLU A 562 28.14 6.72 23.28
CA GLU A 562 27.03 7.57 23.75
C GLU A 562 25.97 7.85 22.68
N ALA A 563 26.29 7.71 21.40
CA ALA A 563 25.35 7.87 20.30
C ALA A 563 24.12 6.96 20.43
N VAL A 564 24.26 5.78 21.06
CA VAL A 564 23.15 4.84 21.30
C VAL A 564 22.07 5.39 22.23
N ARG A 565 22.39 6.35 23.11
CA ARG A 565 21.38 7.06 23.91
C ARG A 565 20.61 8.09 23.08
N GLY A 566 21.25 8.63 22.05
CA GLY A 566 20.71 9.65 21.13
C GLY A 566 20.03 9.08 19.90
N PHE A 567 19.62 7.81 19.93
CA PHE A 567 19.05 7.10 18.79
C PHE A 567 17.82 7.81 18.18
N ASP A 568 17.03 8.52 18.97
CA ASP A 568 15.85 9.26 18.51
C ASP A 568 16.23 10.50 17.67
N SER A 569 17.35 11.13 18.02
CA SER A 569 17.92 12.26 17.30
C SER A 569 18.60 11.79 16.01
N HIS A 570 19.28 10.65 16.07
CA HIS A 570 19.82 9.97 14.89
C HIS A 570 18.71 9.60 13.90
N ALA A 571 17.64 8.96 14.39
CA ALA A 571 16.44 8.62 13.61
C ALA A 571 15.81 9.84 12.91
N LYS A 572 15.74 11.00 13.59
CA LYS A 572 15.25 12.26 12.99
C LYS A 572 16.19 12.84 11.94
N GLN A 573 17.51 12.72 12.12
CA GLN A 573 18.52 13.25 11.21
C GLN A 573 18.71 12.38 9.97
N ARG A 574 18.50 11.06 10.10
CA ARG A 574 18.56 10.11 8.97
C ARG A 574 17.43 10.33 7.96
N GLY A 575 16.40 11.09 8.34
CA GLY A 575 15.26 11.46 7.50
C GLY A 575 14.32 10.28 7.25
N GLU A 576 14.76 9.30 6.46
CA GLU A 576 13.98 8.15 6.00
C GLU A 576 14.00 6.99 7.01
N ILE A 577 12.81 6.57 7.44
CA ILE A 577 12.57 5.31 8.14
C ILE A 577 11.39 4.66 7.44
N THR A 578 11.61 3.57 6.70
CA THR A 578 10.59 2.97 5.82
C THR A 578 9.60 2.06 6.55
N THR A 579 9.78 1.88 7.86
CA THR A 579 8.99 0.93 8.65
C THR A 579 7.64 1.50 9.11
N PRO A 580 6.58 0.67 9.16
CA PRO A 580 5.27 1.05 9.73
C PRO A 580 5.32 1.50 11.20
N SER A 581 6.47 1.33 11.86
CA SER A 581 6.75 1.71 13.24
C SER A 581 7.40 3.09 13.39
N TYR A 582 7.53 3.90 12.33
CA TYR A 582 8.15 5.25 12.36
C TYR A 582 7.74 6.11 13.58
N GLN A 583 6.45 6.10 13.91
CA GLN A 583 5.90 6.86 15.06
C GLN A 583 6.46 6.40 16.41
N ALA A 584 6.87 5.14 16.53
CA ALA A 584 7.38 4.56 17.78
C ALA A 584 8.87 4.80 18.03
N VAL A 585 9.61 5.32 17.03
CA VAL A 585 11.07 5.46 17.07
C VAL A 585 11.59 6.89 16.96
N THR A 586 10.71 7.85 16.63
CA THR A 586 11.01 9.29 16.65
C THR A 586 10.56 9.99 17.95
N GLU A 587 9.90 9.24 18.83
CA GLU A 587 9.48 9.65 20.17
C GLU A 587 10.25 8.81 21.22
N PRO A 588 10.38 9.30 22.48
CA PRO A 588 10.93 8.49 23.58
C PRO A 588 10.24 7.13 23.70
N ILE A 589 10.97 6.11 24.16
CA ILE A 589 10.48 4.72 24.21
C ILE A 589 9.09 4.67 24.86
N ASN A 590 8.11 4.14 24.13
CA ASN A 590 6.70 4.19 24.52
C ASN A 590 6.38 3.24 25.68
N ALA A 591 6.57 3.71 26.91
CA ALA A 591 6.25 2.97 28.13
C ALA A 591 4.78 2.54 28.24
N ARG A 592 3.85 3.25 27.56
CA ARG A 592 2.41 2.94 27.56
C ARG A 592 2.04 1.73 26.69
N ALA A 593 2.99 1.24 25.90
CA ALA A 593 2.80 0.08 25.04
C ALA A 593 2.95 -1.26 25.79
N ARG A 594 3.50 -1.26 27.02
CA ARG A 594 3.59 -2.46 27.86
C ARG A 594 2.23 -2.85 28.42
N TYR A 595 1.89 -4.14 28.33
CA TYR A 595 0.66 -4.72 28.85
C TYR A 595 -0.62 -4.06 28.35
N ARG A 596 -0.58 -3.46 27.14
CA ARG A 596 -1.75 -2.86 26.50
C ARG A 596 -2.86 -3.89 26.30
N TRP A 597 -2.49 -5.14 26.04
CA TRP A 597 -3.40 -6.26 25.86
C TRP A 597 -4.33 -6.50 27.05
N LYS A 598 -3.97 -6.10 28.27
CA LYS A 598 -4.84 -6.25 29.44
C LYS A 598 -6.17 -5.52 29.31
N ARG A 599 -6.23 -4.42 28.56
CA ARG A 599 -7.51 -3.75 28.22
C ARG A 599 -8.41 -4.59 27.30
N TYR A 600 -7.84 -5.58 26.64
CA TYR A 600 -8.47 -6.48 25.68
C TYR A 600 -8.49 -7.93 26.19
N GLU A 601 -8.22 -8.16 27.47
CA GLU A 601 -8.00 -9.50 28.06
C GLU A 601 -9.15 -10.46 27.76
N GLU A 602 -10.40 -9.98 27.81
CA GLU A 602 -11.58 -10.79 27.46
C GLU A 602 -11.50 -11.40 26.04
N ARG A 603 -10.93 -10.65 25.08
CA ARG A 603 -10.72 -11.11 23.69
C ARG A 603 -9.62 -12.17 23.59
N PHE A 604 -8.68 -12.18 24.53
CA PHE A 604 -7.56 -13.13 24.54
C PHE A 604 -7.93 -14.51 25.10
N THR A 605 -9.05 -14.64 25.82
CA THR A 605 -9.49 -15.92 26.41
C THR A 605 -9.49 -17.07 25.39
N ALA A 606 -9.98 -16.84 24.17
CA ALA A 606 -10.07 -17.86 23.13
C ALA A 606 -8.70 -18.27 22.57
N VAL A 607 -7.76 -17.32 22.48
CA VAL A 607 -6.45 -17.51 21.82
C VAL A 607 -5.31 -17.82 22.78
N MET A 608 -5.54 -17.74 24.10
CA MET A 608 -4.49 -17.85 25.11
C MET A 608 -3.78 -19.21 25.07
N HIS A 609 -4.46 -20.26 24.61
CA HIS A 609 -3.89 -21.59 24.43
C HIS A 609 -2.71 -21.62 23.45
N HIS A 610 -2.67 -20.72 22.45
CA HIS A 610 -1.52 -20.55 21.56
C HIS A 610 -0.35 -19.82 22.24
N LEU A 611 -0.64 -18.87 23.14
CA LEU A 611 0.34 -17.89 23.64
C LEU A 611 0.95 -18.24 24.99
N ALA A 612 0.18 -18.89 25.88
CA ALA A 612 0.62 -19.23 27.23
C ALA A 612 1.97 -20.00 27.28
N PRO A 613 2.25 -20.98 26.38
CA PRO A 613 3.55 -21.67 26.39
C PRO A 613 4.74 -20.74 26.14
N PHE A 614 4.55 -19.64 25.42
CA PHE A 614 5.59 -18.66 25.11
C PHE A 614 5.69 -17.58 26.18
N ILE A 615 4.57 -17.20 26.82
CA ILE A 615 4.57 -16.33 28.00
C ILE A 615 5.43 -16.98 29.09
N GLU A 616 5.22 -18.27 29.36
CA GLU A 616 6.02 -19.03 30.31
C GLU A 616 7.47 -19.18 29.85
N ALA A 617 7.70 -19.66 28.62
CA ALA A 617 9.04 -19.95 28.13
C ALA A 617 9.94 -18.71 28.03
N PHE A 618 9.37 -17.54 27.74
CA PHE A 618 10.10 -16.28 27.69
C PHE A 618 10.10 -15.53 29.03
N GLY A 619 9.52 -16.10 30.10
CA GLY A 619 9.59 -15.56 31.46
C GLY A 619 8.78 -14.28 31.66
N TYR A 620 7.56 -14.21 31.13
CA TYR A 620 6.58 -13.15 31.37
C TYR A 620 5.57 -13.57 32.46
N HIS A 621 6.03 -13.85 33.68
CA HIS A 621 5.15 -14.29 34.79
C HIS A 621 4.48 -13.10 35.50
N GLU A 622 3.19 -13.23 35.84
CA GLU A 622 2.35 -12.18 36.47
C GLU A 622 2.77 -11.75 37.90
N GLY A 623 3.92 -12.21 38.43
CA GLY A 623 4.38 -11.87 39.78
C GLY A 623 5.67 -11.03 39.86
N ALA A 624 6.47 -10.94 38.80
CA ALA A 624 7.75 -10.23 38.84
C ALA A 624 7.61 -8.72 38.55
N GLU A 625 6.51 -8.32 37.90
CA GLU A 625 6.37 -6.96 37.34
C GLU A 625 5.31 -6.11 38.05
N ALA A 626 4.37 -6.72 38.80
CA ALA A 626 3.48 -5.99 39.69
C ALA A 626 4.24 -5.22 40.79
N ALA A 627 5.46 -5.65 41.14
CA ALA A 627 6.32 -4.95 42.10
C ALA A 627 7.13 -3.78 41.49
N ARG A 628 7.10 -3.59 40.16
CA ARG A 628 7.89 -2.55 39.45
C ARG A 628 7.02 -1.53 38.70
N GLY A 629 5.69 -1.65 38.77
CA GLY A 629 4.73 -0.83 38.01
C GLY A 629 4.01 0.29 38.79
N GLU A 630 4.27 0.43 40.09
CA GLU A 630 3.81 1.59 40.88
C GLU A 630 4.97 2.55 41.09
N GLY A 631 5.13 3.50 40.15
CA GLY A 631 6.11 4.58 40.19
C GLY A 631 5.75 5.68 39.21
#